data_AF-A0A842JCZ0-F1
#
_entry.id   AF-A0A842JCZ0-F1
#
_cell.length_a   1.000
_cell.length_b   1.000
_cell.length_c   1.000
_cell.angle_alpha   90.00
_cell.angle_beta   90.00
_cell.angle_gamma   90.00
#
_symmetry.space_group_name_H-M   'P 1'
#
loop_
_entity.id
_entity.type
_entity.pdbx_description
1 polymer ?
#
loop_
_entity_poly.entity_id
_entity_poly.type
_entity_poly.pdbx_seq_one_letter_code
_entity_poly.pdbx_strand_id
1 'polypeptide(L)'
;MMITENAELHRAQRAFRSVLDAFAHPGALCTIERAADNPVRPAALDGALESVVRLFVDQAVTFSVVDAEPDATAAYLTGETHAMRFPVREADFVVVPARADVQLVAEAVLEACRGTLVAPEKGATVLMGCARLATPEQAAAGGEPALHVVEVRGPGVADVNRFAVDRVEWARARAARHDEFPCGVEIVLVDGEGNLVAVPRSSQVTLAGEDASVGEASMPDRVAAPSEPCLVGEAR
;
A
#
# COMPACT_ATOMS: atom_id res chain seq x y z
N MET A 1 6.94 -30.36 -14.25
CA MET A 1 6.85 -29.91 -12.86
C MET A 1 8.06 -29.05 -12.48
N MET A 2 9.30 -29.57 -12.50
CA MET A 2 10.51 -28.76 -12.19
C MET A 2 10.75 -27.48 -13.03
N ILE A 3 10.41 -27.48 -14.33
CA ILE A 3 10.64 -26.28 -15.18
C ILE A 3 9.67 -25.15 -14.83
N THR A 4 8.42 -25.49 -14.50
CA THR A 4 7.39 -24.53 -14.07
C THR A 4 7.73 -23.95 -12.70
N GLU A 5 8.14 -24.79 -11.75
CA GLU A 5 8.60 -24.36 -10.41
C GLU A 5 9.79 -23.41 -10.49
N ASN A 6 10.73 -23.64 -11.41
CA ASN A 6 11.89 -22.76 -11.59
C ASN A 6 11.50 -21.41 -12.23
N ALA A 7 10.53 -21.42 -13.15
CA ALA A 7 10.00 -20.18 -13.74
C ALA A 7 9.26 -19.33 -12.71
N GLU A 8 8.47 -19.95 -11.83
CA GLU A 8 7.78 -19.28 -10.72
C GLU A 8 8.77 -18.72 -9.70
N LEU A 9 9.81 -19.47 -9.33
CA LEU A 9 10.87 -18.99 -8.44
C LEU A 9 11.58 -17.76 -9.03
N HIS A 10 11.97 -17.82 -10.30
CA HIS A 10 12.61 -16.68 -10.97
C HIS A 10 11.67 -15.48 -11.12
N ARG A 11 10.36 -15.70 -11.32
CA ARG A 11 9.35 -14.64 -11.33
C ARG A 11 9.23 -13.98 -9.96
N ALA A 12 9.10 -14.77 -8.89
CA ALA A 12 9.04 -14.25 -7.52
C ALA A 12 10.30 -13.43 -7.17
N GLN A 13 11.48 -13.91 -7.55
CA GLN A 13 12.74 -13.18 -7.34
C GLN A 13 12.77 -11.83 -8.07
N ARG A 14 12.37 -11.80 -9.35
CA ARG A 14 12.31 -10.55 -10.12
C ARG A 14 11.31 -9.58 -9.51
N ALA A 15 10.12 -10.07 -9.19
CA ALA A 15 9.07 -9.30 -8.58
C ALA A 15 9.50 -8.73 -7.22
N PHE A 16 10.18 -9.51 -6.38
CA PHE A 16 10.76 -9.05 -5.12
C PHE A 16 11.76 -7.92 -5.33
N ARG A 17 12.68 -8.05 -6.30
CA ARG A 17 13.64 -6.98 -6.62
C ARG A 17 12.95 -5.71 -7.09
N SER A 18 11.95 -5.81 -7.96
CA SER A 18 11.17 -4.65 -8.40
C SER A 18 10.52 -3.91 -7.24
N VAL A 19 9.94 -4.64 -6.27
CA VAL A 19 9.34 -4.01 -5.10
C VAL A 19 10.41 -3.44 -4.16
N LEU A 20 11.53 -4.13 -3.95
CA LEU A 20 12.66 -3.61 -3.18
C LEU A 20 13.20 -2.32 -3.78
N ASP A 21 13.35 -2.27 -5.11
CA ASP A 21 13.79 -1.07 -5.83
C ASP A 21 12.78 0.08 -5.68
N ALA A 22 11.48 -0.21 -5.67
CA ALA A 22 10.44 0.79 -5.43
C ALA A 22 10.51 1.38 -4.01
N PHE A 23 10.78 0.54 -2.99
CA PHE A 23 11.01 1.01 -1.61
C PHE A 23 12.33 1.78 -1.46
N ALA A 24 13.37 1.38 -2.19
CA ALA A 24 14.68 2.05 -2.17
C ALA A 24 14.69 3.41 -2.88
N HIS A 25 13.78 3.62 -3.84
CA HIS A 25 13.60 4.87 -4.57
C HIS A 25 12.13 5.34 -4.49
N PRO A 26 11.65 5.76 -3.31
CA PRO A 26 10.24 6.09 -3.11
C PRO A 26 9.68 7.05 -4.14
N GLY A 27 8.49 6.77 -4.67
CA GLY A 27 7.86 7.60 -5.70
C GLY A 27 8.42 7.44 -7.12
N ALA A 28 9.44 6.60 -7.34
CA ALA A 28 9.89 6.25 -8.69
C ALA A 28 8.99 5.14 -9.27
N LEU A 29 8.69 5.24 -10.56
CA LEU A 29 7.89 4.24 -11.28
C LEU A 29 8.73 3.00 -11.59
N CYS A 30 8.36 1.87 -11.01
CA CYS A 30 8.93 0.55 -11.27
C CYS A 30 7.90 -0.32 -12.02
N THR A 31 8.31 -1.52 -12.43
CA THR A 31 7.40 -2.49 -13.05
C THR A 31 7.51 -3.86 -12.39
N ILE A 32 6.39 -4.56 -12.31
CA ILE A 32 6.28 -5.92 -11.78
C ILE A 32 5.64 -6.83 -12.82
N GLU A 33 6.13 -8.08 -12.88
CA GLU A 33 5.52 -9.10 -13.72
C GLU A 33 4.17 -9.53 -13.11
N ARG A 34 3.10 -9.43 -13.90
CA ARG A 34 1.75 -9.80 -13.48
C ARG A 34 1.64 -11.31 -13.21
N ALA A 35 0.82 -11.68 -12.24
CA ALA A 35 0.50 -13.07 -11.98
C ALA A 35 -0.12 -13.70 -13.23
N ALA A 36 0.11 -15.00 -13.43
CA ALA A 36 -0.48 -15.68 -14.56
C ALA A 36 -2.00 -15.70 -14.41
N ASP A 37 -2.72 -15.66 -15.53
CA ASP A 37 -4.17 -15.74 -15.53
C ASP A 37 -4.62 -17.00 -14.78
N ASN A 38 -5.51 -16.79 -13.81
CA ASN A 38 -6.07 -17.87 -13.01
C ASN A 38 -7.60 -17.75 -13.09
N PRO A 39 -8.30 -18.75 -13.66
CA PRO A 39 -9.75 -18.67 -13.90
C PRO A 39 -10.58 -18.61 -12.61
N VAL A 40 -10.03 -19.01 -11.46
CA VAL A 40 -10.72 -18.91 -10.16
C VAL A 40 -10.41 -17.60 -9.42
N ARG A 41 -9.54 -16.75 -9.96
CA ARG A 41 -9.21 -15.44 -9.40
C ARG A 41 -10.45 -14.54 -9.42
N PRO A 42 -10.83 -13.92 -8.30
CA PRO A 42 -11.93 -12.96 -8.27
C PRO A 42 -11.65 -11.75 -9.17
N ALA A 43 -12.66 -11.27 -9.89
CA ALA A 43 -12.53 -10.13 -10.81
C ALA A 43 -12.06 -8.83 -10.14
N ALA A 44 -12.21 -8.71 -8.83
CA ALA A 44 -11.72 -7.58 -8.05
C ALA A 44 -10.19 -7.52 -7.95
N LEU A 45 -9.53 -8.68 -8.02
CA LEU A 45 -8.10 -8.81 -7.80
C LEU A 45 -7.38 -8.91 -9.14
N ASP A 46 -6.73 -7.84 -9.57
CA ASP A 46 -5.91 -7.87 -10.78
C ASP A 46 -4.63 -8.71 -10.61
N GLY A 47 -4.10 -9.20 -11.74
CA GLY A 47 -2.83 -9.92 -11.85
C GLY A 47 -1.64 -9.25 -11.18
N ALA A 48 -1.51 -7.93 -11.34
CA ALA A 48 -0.42 -7.16 -10.77
C ALA A 48 -0.56 -7.02 -9.25
N LEU A 49 -1.77 -6.73 -8.75
CA LEU A 49 -2.03 -6.65 -7.31
C LEU A 49 -1.80 -8.00 -6.63
N GLU A 50 -2.23 -9.12 -7.23
CA GLU A 50 -1.91 -10.44 -6.69
C GLU A 50 -0.40 -10.71 -6.67
N SER A 51 0.34 -10.34 -7.71
CA SER A 51 1.80 -10.49 -7.71
C SER A 51 2.43 -9.79 -6.50
N VAL A 52 1.99 -8.57 -6.19
CA VAL A 52 2.48 -7.85 -5.01
C VAL A 52 2.05 -8.55 -3.71
N VAL A 53 0.78 -8.95 -3.59
CA VAL A 53 0.27 -9.63 -2.39
C VAL A 53 1.04 -10.92 -2.12
N ARG A 54 1.26 -11.77 -3.14
CA ARG A 54 1.94 -13.06 -3.00
C ARG A 54 3.45 -12.95 -2.70
N LEU A 55 4.04 -11.76 -2.80
CA LEU A 55 5.42 -11.54 -2.34
C LEU A 55 5.53 -11.40 -0.82
N PHE A 56 4.47 -10.92 -0.18
CA PHE A 56 4.51 -10.52 1.23
C PHE A 56 3.59 -11.33 2.12
N VAL A 57 2.48 -11.81 1.57
CA VAL A 57 1.42 -12.49 2.32
C VAL A 57 1.61 -13.99 2.22
N ASP A 58 1.95 -14.58 3.36
CA ASP A 58 2.03 -16.02 3.59
C ASP A 58 1.40 -16.39 4.95
N GLN A 59 1.44 -17.67 5.30
CA GLN A 59 0.87 -18.20 6.54
C GLN A 59 1.40 -17.58 7.85
N ALA A 60 2.53 -16.87 7.83
CA ALA A 60 3.14 -16.24 9.00
C ALA A 60 2.61 -14.82 9.28
N VAL A 61 1.80 -14.26 8.36
CA VAL A 61 1.26 -12.91 8.47
C VAL A 61 -0.25 -12.91 8.33
N THR A 62 -0.85 -11.79 8.72
CA THR A 62 -2.29 -11.55 8.62
C THR A 62 -2.60 -10.52 7.55
N PHE A 63 -3.79 -10.61 6.96
CA PHE A 63 -4.22 -9.64 5.96
C PHE A 63 -5.68 -9.24 6.12
N SER A 64 -6.04 -8.11 5.51
CA SER A 64 -7.43 -7.70 5.32
C SER A 64 -7.68 -7.35 3.86
N VAL A 65 -8.93 -7.44 3.42
CA VAL A 65 -9.37 -6.95 2.10
C VAL A 65 -10.38 -5.84 2.35
N VAL A 66 -10.10 -4.66 1.83
CA VAL A 66 -10.98 -3.49 1.91
C VAL A 66 -11.59 -3.24 0.54
N ASP A 67 -12.84 -3.65 0.41
CA ASP A 67 -13.67 -3.55 -0.80
C ASP A 67 -15.14 -3.61 -0.39
N ALA A 68 -16.07 -3.25 -1.28
CA ALA A 68 -17.50 -3.38 -1.04
C ALA A 68 -17.92 -4.85 -0.85
N GLU A 69 -17.27 -5.76 -1.59
CA GLU A 69 -17.51 -7.21 -1.54
C GLU A 69 -16.19 -7.96 -1.30
N PRO A 70 -15.65 -7.96 -0.06
CA PRO A 70 -14.30 -8.42 0.21
C PRO A 70 -14.15 -9.95 0.28
N ASP A 71 -15.25 -10.68 0.50
CA ASP A 71 -15.21 -12.09 0.91
C ASP A 71 -14.63 -13.03 -0.15
N ALA A 72 -14.97 -12.83 -1.43
CA ALA A 72 -14.45 -13.65 -2.51
C ALA A 72 -12.92 -13.49 -2.66
N THR A 73 -12.44 -12.25 -2.66
CA THR A 73 -11.00 -11.95 -2.71
C THR A 73 -10.28 -12.47 -1.47
N ALA A 74 -10.87 -12.32 -0.28
CA ALA A 74 -10.25 -12.80 0.94
C ALA A 74 -10.19 -14.33 1.00
N ALA A 75 -11.25 -15.03 0.61
CA ALA A 75 -11.27 -16.49 0.54
C ALA A 75 -10.24 -17.01 -0.47
N TYR A 76 -10.16 -16.37 -1.64
CA TYR A 76 -9.15 -16.68 -2.65
C TYR A 76 -7.72 -16.50 -2.12
N LEU A 77 -7.39 -15.34 -1.56
CA LEU A 77 -6.07 -15.07 -1.00
C LEU A 77 -5.72 -16.03 0.15
N THR A 78 -6.68 -16.38 1.00
CA THR A 78 -6.49 -17.40 2.05
C THR A 78 -6.12 -18.76 1.43
N GLY A 79 -6.77 -19.15 0.34
CA GLY A 79 -6.47 -20.38 -0.39
C GLY A 79 -5.08 -20.39 -1.03
N GLU A 80 -4.65 -19.26 -1.59
CA GLU A 80 -3.36 -19.14 -2.29
C GLU A 80 -2.16 -18.92 -1.35
N THR A 81 -2.37 -18.33 -0.18
CA THR A 81 -1.29 -17.91 0.73
C THR A 81 -1.28 -18.61 2.09
N HIS A 82 -2.39 -19.24 2.47
CA HIS A 82 -2.65 -19.75 3.81
C HIS A 82 -2.59 -18.70 4.93
N ALA A 83 -2.57 -17.41 4.59
CA ALA A 83 -2.62 -16.32 5.55
C ALA A 83 -4.01 -16.21 6.19
N MET A 84 -4.06 -15.69 7.42
CA MET A 84 -5.32 -15.49 8.12
C MET A 84 -5.89 -14.09 7.86
N ARG A 85 -7.19 -14.02 7.59
CA ARG A 85 -7.93 -12.77 7.44
C ARG A 85 -8.22 -12.16 8.82
N PHE A 86 -7.85 -10.89 9.01
CA PHE A 86 -8.08 -10.11 10.23
C PHE A 86 -8.78 -8.76 9.90
N PRO A 87 -9.35 -8.06 10.90
CA PRO A 87 -9.78 -6.67 10.74
C PRO A 87 -8.62 -5.76 10.35
N VAL A 88 -8.89 -4.67 9.60
CA VAL A 88 -7.87 -3.73 9.08
C VAL A 88 -6.89 -3.25 10.16
N ARG A 89 -7.41 -2.92 11.35
CA ARG A 89 -6.62 -2.42 12.49
C ARG A 89 -5.65 -3.43 13.12
N GLU A 90 -5.82 -4.71 12.79
CA GLU A 90 -5.02 -5.83 13.34
C GLU A 90 -4.21 -6.55 12.25
N ALA A 91 -4.42 -6.22 10.97
CA ALA A 91 -3.78 -6.90 9.85
C ALA A 91 -2.37 -6.35 9.56
N ASP A 92 -1.41 -7.24 9.27
CA ASP A 92 -0.06 -6.86 8.81
C ASP A 92 -0.11 -6.28 7.38
N PHE A 93 -1.02 -6.78 6.54
CA PHE A 93 -1.22 -6.33 5.16
C PHE A 93 -2.69 -5.94 4.89
N VAL A 94 -2.90 -4.79 4.24
CA VAL A 94 -4.23 -4.34 3.84
C VAL A 94 -4.30 -4.31 2.33
N VAL A 95 -5.11 -5.19 1.74
CA VAL A 95 -5.28 -5.30 0.29
C VAL A 95 -6.50 -4.49 -0.15
N VAL A 96 -6.28 -3.57 -1.08
CA VAL A 96 -7.30 -2.65 -1.57
C VAL A 96 -7.41 -2.79 -3.09
N PRO A 97 -8.45 -3.46 -3.62
CA PRO A 97 -8.70 -3.56 -5.06
C PRO A 97 -8.78 -2.19 -5.77
N ALA A 98 -8.43 -2.14 -7.06
CA ALA A 98 -8.54 -0.92 -7.86
C ALA A 98 -9.98 -0.38 -7.93
N ARG A 99 -10.97 -1.26 -7.88
CA ARG A 99 -12.40 -0.90 -7.88
C ARG A 99 -12.92 -0.32 -6.56
N ALA A 100 -12.15 -0.41 -5.48
CA ALA A 100 -12.58 0.11 -4.18
C ALA A 100 -12.82 1.62 -4.29
N ASP A 101 -13.95 2.08 -3.75
CA ASP A 101 -14.32 3.48 -3.83
C ASP A 101 -13.41 4.37 -2.97
N VAL A 102 -13.56 5.68 -3.17
CA VAL A 102 -12.80 6.72 -2.49
C VAL A 102 -12.85 6.61 -0.96
N GLN A 103 -14.02 6.28 -0.39
CA GLN A 103 -14.21 6.22 1.06
C GLN A 103 -13.48 5.01 1.65
N LEU A 104 -13.65 3.84 1.04
CA LEU A 104 -12.99 2.60 1.44
C LEU A 104 -11.46 2.73 1.38
N VAL A 105 -10.94 3.49 0.43
CA VAL A 105 -9.49 3.73 0.30
C VAL A 105 -8.94 4.65 1.38
N ALA A 106 -9.69 5.69 1.74
CA ALA A 106 -9.33 6.52 2.88
C ALA A 106 -9.36 5.70 4.19
N GLU A 107 -10.41 4.91 4.40
CA GLU A 107 -10.59 4.07 5.60
C GLU A 107 -9.50 3.00 5.71
N ALA A 108 -9.14 2.33 4.61
CA ALA A 108 -8.06 1.34 4.59
C ALA A 108 -6.76 1.93 5.14
N VAL A 109 -6.44 3.17 4.76
CA VAL A 109 -5.24 3.86 5.20
C VAL A 109 -5.41 4.40 6.61
N LEU A 110 -6.55 4.98 6.98
CA LEU A 110 -6.79 5.57 8.31
C LEU A 110 -6.80 4.52 9.43
N GLU A 111 -7.36 3.34 9.17
CA GLU A 111 -7.52 2.29 10.18
C GLU A 111 -6.32 1.33 10.26
N ALA A 112 -5.44 1.34 9.25
CA ALA A 112 -4.27 0.46 9.22
C ALA A 112 -3.37 0.66 10.46
N CYS A 113 -2.91 -0.46 11.03
CA CYS A 113 -2.03 -0.47 12.20
C CYS A 113 -0.75 0.31 11.90
N ARG A 114 -0.35 1.24 12.78
CA ARG A 114 0.91 2.01 12.63
C ARG A 114 2.13 1.35 13.27
N GLY A 115 1.94 0.23 13.96
CA GLY A 115 2.92 -0.32 14.89
C GLY A 115 3.04 0.52 16.16
N THR A 116 4.16 0.36 16.88
CA THR A 116 4.47 1.11 18.10
C THR A 116 5.91 1.60 18.07
N LEU A 117 6.31 2.48 18.99
CA LEU A 117 7.71 2.93 19.07
C LEU A 117 8.69 1.78 19.35
N VAL A 118 8.26 0.75 20.07
CA VAL A 118 9.08 -0.42 20.41
C VAL A 118 9.08 -1.46 19.28
N ALA A 119 7.99 -1.54 18.53
CA ALA A 119 7.83 -2.45 17.40
C ALA A 119 7.25 -1.71 16.18
N PRO A 120 8.01 -0.78 15.56
CA PRO A 120 7.53 -0.03 14.42
C PRO A 120 7.31 -0.93 13.21
N GLU A 121 8.10 -2.00 13.06
CA GLU A 121 7.98 -2.99 11.98
C GLU A 121 6.63 -3.73 11.96
N LYS A 122 5.83 -3.61 13.02
CA LYS A 122 4.43 -4.09 13.08
C LYS A 122 3.42 -3.11 12.47
N GLY A 123 3.88 -1.99 11.92
CA GLY A 123 3.07 -1.13 11.07
C GLY A 123 2.69 -1.84 9.78
N ALA A 124 1.42 -1.71 9.40
CA ALA A 124 0.85 -2.41 8.26
C ALA A 124 1.37 -1.85 6.94
N THR A 125 1.38 -2.72 5.93
CA THR A 125 1.61 -2.33 4.53
C THR A 125 0.29 -2.35 3.77
N VAL A 126 -0.09 -1.22 3.19
CA VAL A 126 -1.29 -1.09 2.36
C VAL A 126 -0.92 -1.36 0.89
N LEU A 127 -1.43 -2.45 0.35
CA LEU A 127 -1.23 -2.91 -1.03
C LEU A 127 -2.45 -2.54 -1.86
N MET A 128 -2.33 -1.55 -2.74
CA MET A 128 -3.46 -0.90 -3.37
C MET A 128 -3.39 -0.95 -4.89
N GLY A 129 -4.46 -1.48 -5.47
CA GLY A 129 -4.76 -1.36 -6.88
C GLY A 129 -5.20 0.06 -7.23
N CYS A 130 -4.82 0.50 -8.42
CA CYS A 130 -5.27 1.74 -9.04
C CYS A 130 -5.51 1.52 -10.53
N ALA A 131 -6.25 2.40 -11.19
CA ALA A 131 -6.54 2.21 -12.60
C ALA A 131 -5.31 2.52 -13.48
N ARG A 132 -4.48 3.50 -13.07
CA ARG A 132 -3.34 3.92 -13.88
C ARG A 132 -2.26 4.60 -13.04
N LEU A 133 -1.02 4.13 -13.21
CA LEU A 133 0.20 4.83 -12.80
C LEU A 133 0.96 5.29 -14.04
N ALA A 134 1.57 6.46 -13.95
CA ALA A 134 2.32 7.03 -15.07
C ALA A 134 3.43 7.95 -14.57
N THR A 135 4.38 8.28 -15.45
CA THR A 135 5.28 9.41 -15.21
C THR A 135 4.52 10.74 -15.41
N PRO A 136 4.99 11.86 -14.82
CA PRO A 136 4.37 13.17 -15.04
C PRO A 136 4.28 13.56 -16.52
N GLU A 137 5.26 13.19 -17.34
CA GLU A 137 5.26 13.45 -18.78
C GLU A 137 4.15 12.68 -19.50
N GLN A 138 3.95 11.41 -19.12
CA GLN A 138 2.85 10.58 -19.64
C GLN A 138 1.48 11.08 -19.18
N ALA A 139 1.38 11.66 -17.98
CA ALA A 139 0.15 12.27 -17.49
C ALA A 139 -0.17 13.58 -18.22
N ALA A 140 0.84 14.40 -18.53
CA ALA A 140 0.67 15.65 -19.27
C ALA A 140 0.20 15.45 -20.72
N ALA A 141 0.45 14.27 -21.30
CA ALA A 141 -0.12 13.87 -22.59
C ALA A 141 -1.64 13.62 -22.53
N GLY A 142 -2.24 13.63 -21.34
CA GLY A 142 -3.66 13.36 -21.10
C GLY A 142 -3.99 11.87 -21.07
N GLY A 143 -5.27 11.58 -21.28
CA GLY A 143 -5.83 10.24 -21.22
C GLY A 143 -6.80 10.06 -20.04
N GLU A 144 -7.58 9.00 -20.12
CA GLU A 144 -8.54 8.61 -19.09
C GLU A 144 -8.01 7.39 -18.32
N PRO A 145 -8.21 7.31 -17.00
CA PRO A 145 -8.74 8.39 -16.15
C PRO A 145 -7.75 9.56 -15.98
N ALA A 146 -8.28 10.71 -15.57
CA ALA A 146 -7.47 11.85 -15.16
C ALA A 146 -6.49 11.46 -14.04
N LEU A 147 -5.27 12.00 -14.10
CA LEU A 147 -4.20 11.68 -13.15
C LEU A 147 -3.79 12.89 -12.33
N HIS A 148 -3.43 12.62 -11.07
CA HIS A 148 -2.88 13.58 -10.14
C HIS A 148 -1.39 13.33 -9.97
N VAL A 149 -0.57 14.38 -10.06
CA VAL A 149 0.87 14.28 -9.83
C VAL A 149 1.16 14.31 -8.34
N VAL A 150 1.88 13.31 -7.86
CA VAL A 150 2.31 13.13 -6.48
C VAL A 150 3.82 13.35 -6.41
N GLU A 151 4.26 14.20 -5.49
CA GLU A 151 5.67 14.40 -5.17
C GLU A 151 6.06 13.64 -3.91
N VAL A 152 7.17 12.92 -3.97
CA VAL A 152 7.73 12.16 -2.85
C VAL A 152 9.13 12.64 -2.53
N ARG A 153 9.40 12.88 -1.25
CA ARG A 153 10.72 13.26 -0.71
C ARG A 153 11.05 12.41 0.52
N GLY A 154 12.33 12.28 0.83
CA GLY A 154 12.80 11.52 2.00
C GLY A 154 13.99 10.62 1.65
N PRO A 155 14.33 9.66 2.54
CA PRO A 155 15.41 8.70 2.29
C PRO A 155 15.21 7.97 0.95
N GLY A 156 16.28 7.80 0.18
CA GLY A 156 16.25 7.16 -1.14
C GLY A 156 15.85 8.10 -2.29
N VAL A 157 15.49 9.36 -2.00
CA VAL A 157 15.16 10.37 -3.01
C VAL A 157 16.20 11.50 -2.96
N ALA A 158 16.87 11.78 -4.09
CA ALA A 158 17.91 12.81 -4.16
C ALA A 158 17.36 14.23 -3.95
N ASP A 159 16.31 14.59 -4.71
CA ASP A 159 15.62 15.86 -4.59
C ASP A 159 14.11 15.64 -4.39
N VAL A 160 13.46 15.12 -5.42
CA VAL A 160 12.03 14.81 -5.45
C VAL A 160 11.76 13.79 -6.54
N ASN A 161 11.05 12.73 -6.19
CA ASN A 161 10.50 11.80 -7.16
C ASN A 161 9.04 12.17 -7.43
N ARG A 162 8.59 11.95 -8.66
CA ARG A 162 7.23 12.26 -9.08
C ARG A 162 6.63 11.11 -9.85
N PHE A 163 5.38 10.80 -9.55
CA PHE A 163 4.55 9.90 -10.32
C PHE A 163 3.16 10.49 -10.43
N ALA A 164 2.35 9.96 -11.35
CA ALA A 164 0.96 10.35 -11.51
C ALA A 164 0.05 9.14 -11.29
N VAL A 165 -1.07 9.34 -10.62
CA VAL A 165 -2.03 8.29 -10.25
C VAL A 165 -3.47 8.79 -10.33
N ASP A 166 -4.41 7.89 -10.64
CA ASP A 166 -5.84 8.20 -10.78
C ASP A 166 -6.58 8.41 -9.45
N ARG A 167 -5.91 8.15 -8.32
CA ARG A 167 -6.49 8.22 -6.98
C ARG A 167 -5.48 8.74 -5.96
N VAL A 168 -5.90 9.66 -5.09
CA VAL A 168 -5.02 10.37 -4.14
C VAL A 168 -5.52 10.35 -2.70
N GLU A 169 -6.61 9.65 -2.44
CA GLU A 169 -7.24 9.61 -1.12
C GLU A 169 -6.40 8.85 -0.11
N TRP A 170 -5.59 7.89 -0.57
CA TRP A 170 -4.53 7.28 0.23
C TRP A 170 -3.52 8.31 0.75
N ALA A 171 -3.16 9.31 -0.07
CA ALA A 171 -2.15 10.31 0.29
C ALA A 171 -2.72 11.29 1.33
N ARG A 172 -3.96 11.74 1.11
CA ARG A 172 -4.69 12.60 2.05
C ARG A 172 -4.95 11.89 3.38
N ALA A 173 -5.39 10.64 3.33
CA ALA A 173 -5.59 9.81 4.53
C ALA A 173 -4.27 9.60 5.28
N ARG A 174 -3.18 9.26 4.57
CA ARG A 174 -1.86 9.10 5.18
C ARG A 174 -1.37 10.37 5.87
N ALA A 175 -1.60 11.55 5.28
CA ALA A 175 -1.27 12.83 5.91
C ALA A 175 -2.10 13.10 7.18
N ALA A 176 -3.39 12.75 7.17
CA ALA A 176 -4.31 12.94 8.30
C ALA A 176 -4.03 12.02 9.50
N ARG A 177 -3.27 10.94 9.32
CA ARG A 177 -2.90 10.03 10.42
C ARG A 177 -1.98 10.67 11.46
N HIS A 178 -1.19 11.68 11.05
CA HIS A 178 -0.19 12.34 11.89
C HIS A 178 0.73 11.33 12.61
N ASP A 179 1.06 10.21 11.95
CA ASP A 179 1.96 9.21 12.50
C ASP A 179 3.37 9.80 12.62
N GLU A 180 3.98 9.63 13.79
CA GLU A 180 5.35 10.06 14.05
C GLU A 180 6.32 8.92 13.74
N PHE A 181 7.36 9.22 12.97
CA PHE A 181 8.46 8.27 12.72
C PHE A 181 9.09 7.82 14.05
N PRO A 182 9.32 6.50 14.28
CA PRO A 182 9.34 5.41 13.30
C PRO A 182 8.00 4.68 13.06
N CYS A 183 6.91 5.11 13.69
CA CYS A 183 5.59 4.52 13.45
C CYS A 183 5.02 4.99 12.11
N GLY A 184 4.08 4.23 11.56
CA GLY A 184 3.37 4.59 10.35
C GLY A 184 3.04 3.38 9.48
N VAL A 185 2.45 3.66 8.33
CA VAL A 185 2.08 2.67 7.33
C VAL A 185 2.91 2.83 6.07
N GLU A 186 3.19 1.71 5.43
CA GLU A 186 3.80 1.65 4.11
C GLU A 186 2.70 1.63 3.04
N ILE A 187 2.88 2.33 1.92
CA ILE A 187 1.93 2.30 0.80
C ILE A 187 2.62 1.70 -0.43
N VAL A 188 1.96 0.76 -1.09
CA VAL A 188 2.35 0.24 -2.41
C VAL A 188 1.16 0.40 -3.34
N LEU A 189 1.37 1.12 -4.45
CA LEU A 189 0.39 1.30 -5.51
C LEU A 189 0.80 0.47 -6.72
N VAL A 190 -0.15 -0.22 -7.33
CA VAL A 190 0.06 -0.98 -8.55
C VAL A 190 -1.13 -0.84 -9.49
N ASP A 191 -0.88 -0.67 -10.79
CA ASP A 191 -1.93 -0.65 -11.79
C ASP A 191 -2.05 -2.00 -12.55
N GLY A 192 -3.09 -2.12 -13.36
CA GLY A 192 -3.35 -3.34 -14.13
C GLY A 192 -2.27 -3.68 -15.17
N GLU A 193 -1.42 -2.73 -15.55
CA GLU A 193 -0.32 -2.96 -16.49
C GLU A 193 0.97 -3.41 -15.77
N GLY A 194 0.94 -3.47 -14.44
CA GLY A 194 2.09 -3.84 -13.62
C GLY A 194 3.05 -2.68 -13.36
N ASN A 195 2.63 -1.43 -13.58
CA ASN A 195 3.38 -0.29 -13.06
C ASN A 195 3.20 -0.23 -11.55
N LEU A 196 4.27 0.10 -10.83
CA LEU A 196 4.35 -0.01 -9.37
C LEU A 196 5.06 1.22 -8.79
N VAL A 197 4.55 1.73 -7.67
CA VAL A 197 5.24 2.73 -6.85
C VAL A 197 5.12 2.33 -5.37
N ALA A 198 6.19 2.53 -4.60
CA ALA A 198 6.13 2.43 -3.14
C ALA A 198 6.37 3.80 -2.48
N VAL A 199 5.71 4.01 -1.35
CA VAL A 199 5.84 5.20 -0.50
C VAL A 199 6.03 4.73 0.94
N PRO A 200 7.28 4.69 1.42
CA PRO A 200 7.56 4.27 2.77
C PRO A 200 7.04 5.24 3.83
N ARG A 201 6.86 4.81 5.08
CA ARG A 201 6.43 5.63 6.23
C ARG A 201 7.33 6.86 6.47
N SER A 202 8.61 6.76 6.11
CA SER A 202 9.60 7.84 6.25
C SER A 202 9.49 8.91 5.16
N SER A 203 8.70 8.66 4.11
CA SER A 203 8.55 9.58 2.99
C SER A 203 7.53 10.67 3.25
N GLN A 204 7.86 11.88 2.84
CA GLN A 204 6.95 13.01 2.72
C GLN A 204 6.25 12.95 1.37
N VAL A 205 4.94 13.23 1.37
CA VAL A 205 4.08 13.17 0.18
C VAL A 205 3.33 14.49 0.05
N THR A 206 3.32 15.07 -1.15
CA THR A 206 2.51 16.25 -1.48
C THR A 206 1.85 16.06 -2.85
N LEU A 207 0.67 16.67 -3.04
CA LEU A 207 -0.02 16.66 -4.34
C LEU A 207 0.35 17.93 -5.10
N ALA A 208 0.87 17.79 -6.32
CA ALA A 208 1.26 18.94 -7.13
C ALA A 208 0.03 19.75 -7.54
N GLY A 209 0.08 21.07 -7.33
CA GLY A 209 -1.03 21.99 -7.62
C GLY A 209 -1.98 22.24 -6.44
N GLU A 210 -1.79 21.58 -5.29
CA GLU A 210 -2.36 22.01 -4.02
C GLU A 210 -1.31 22.88 -3.31
N ASP A 211 -1.45 24.22 -3.39
CA ASP A 211 -0.61 25.15 -2.64
C ASP A 211 -0.69 24.83 -1.14
N ALA A 212 0.47 24.72 -0.51
CA ALA A 212 0.66 24.63 0.93
C ALA A 212 0.06 25.88 1.62
N SER A 213 -1.25 25.84 1.88
CA SER A 213 -1.99 26.89 2.56
C SER A 213 -2.83 26.31 3.70
N VAL A 214 -2.15 25.62 4.61
CA VAL A 214 -2.59 25.43 6.00
C VAL A 214 -1.30 25.60 6.82
N GLY A 215 -0.95 26.80 7.28
CA GLY A 215 -1.64 27.47 8.37
C GLY A 215 -1.07 26.95 9.68
N GLU A 216 -0.01 27.60 10.20
CA GLU A 216 0.41 27.46 11.59
C GLU A 216 -0.79 27.74 12.51
N ALA A 217 -1.48 26.69 12.95
CA ALA A 217 -2.50 26.78 13.97
C ALA A 217 -1.86 26.39 15.31
N SER A 218 -1.63 27.43 16.12
CA SER A 218 -1.29 27.43 17.54
C SER A 218 -1.85 26.23 18.32
N MET A 219 -0.94 25.53 19.01
CA MET A 219 -1.23 24.50 20.01
C MET A 219 -1.92 25.10 21.25
N PRO A 220 -3.09 24.58 21.69
CA PRO A 220 -3.51 24.69 23.07
C PRO A 220 -3.09 23.45 23.86
N ASP A 221 -2.37 23.71 24.94
CA ASP A 221 -1.95 22.80 26.01
C ASP A 221 -3.12 21.91 26.49
N ARG A 222 -2.99 20.58 26.38
CA ARG A 222 -3.90 19.63 27.02
C ARG A 222 -3.15 18.45 27.64
N VAL A 223 -3.06 18.55 28.97
CA VAL A 223 -2.85 17.54 30.00
C VAL A 223 -3.17 16.10 29.56
N ALA A 224 -2.17 15.25 29.71
CA ALA A 224 -2.24 13.81 29.51
C ALA A 224 -3.22 13.12 30.49
N ALA A 225 -4.10 12.28 29.94
CA ALA A 225 -4.76 11.21 30.69
C ALA A 225 -4.02 9.88 30.37
N PRO A 226 -3.78 9.00 31.35
CA PRO A 226 -3.04 7.77 31.11
C PRO A 226 -3.90 6.79 30.32
N SER A 227 -3.36 6.26 29.22
CA SER A 227 -3.92 5.12 28.50
C SER A 227 -3.68 3.83 29.30
N GLU A 228 -4.75 3.06 29.51
CA GLU A 228 -4.69 1.72 30.10
C GLU A 228 -3.91 0.76 29.18
N PRO A 229 -3.10 -0.16 29.74
CA PRO A 229 -2.33 -1.10 28.94
C PRO A 229 -3.23 -2.19 28.34
N CYS A 230 -3.06 -2.42 27.03
CA CYS A 230 -3.58 -3.57 26.32
C CYS A 230 -2.94 -4.85 26.91
N LEU A 231 -3.75 -5.67 27.57
CA LEU A 231 -3.31 -6.93 28.18
C LEU A 231 -2.89 -7.91 27.09
N VAL A 232 -1.62 -8.32 27.16
CA VAL A 232 -1.05 -9.41 26.37
C VAL A 232 -1.72 -10.72 26.79
N GLY A 233 -2.49 -11.32 25.89
CA GLY A 233 -3.02 -12.68 26.07
C GLY A 233 -1.89 -13.69 25.89
N GLU A 234 -1.57 -14.42 26.96
CA GLU A 234 -0.62 -15.53 26.94
C GLU A 234 -1.12 -16.69 26.07
N ALA A 235 -0.15 -17.32 25.41
CA ALA A 235 -0.29 -18.51 24.60
C ALA A 235 -0.92 -19.69 25.34
N ARG A 236 -1.85 -20.37 24.66
CA ARG A 236 -2.04 -21.83 24.73
C ARG A 236 -2.48 -22.36 23.38
#